data_AF-A0AA35LQG0-F1
#
_entry.id   AF-A0AA35LQG0-F1
#
_cell.length_a   1.000
_cell.length_b   1.000
_cell.length_c   1.000
_cell.angle_alpha   90.00
_cell.angle_beta   90.00
_cell.angle_gamma   90.00
#
_symmetry.space_group_name_H-M   'P 1'
#
loop_
_entity.id
_entity.type
_entity.pdbx_description
1 polymer ?
#
loop_
_entity_poly.entity_id
_entity_poly.type
_entity_poly.pdbx_seq_one_letter_code
_entity_poly.pdbx_strand_id
1 'polypeptide(L)'
;MDQWQVREATAAELGKERLLIQPNRAVLDVENGYIPLLINLTFEDKAAKGLRKRRPGDKREAAVYFTALEGVRDNRTLLLSGPSGAGKTTLAKHICFSFATGFAYEWKSVIRNEDGEVREEIWDGSRIVPYLVTIENLKALHRFAKELPNSLQAWSERGPARKNQEILYVLDSIEASGEGGLGLLSSIVEIIRASQATRLLVLGRQEELHNWMLPSGLARQQLLPLLQSQRLQAISRFQHGLSPSLPSLGLGSAAALPAIFAMSLSCNSEGETNEAVLDTWIEEYIKSAGDLEELLLNAYNAFYGKYDGAPSSVVQQPFMSSRVFRDLLVAKYLTSRPDATLQVLGYDSLTAQPIIKSLLHRMSNHRMRKSLIDNMLHTESGLASQRVALLAADFIDMQDNTQAASARSRLLEILEEGSLSVPERVVAGRILSRLGDPRDLEALAVIPKGRSTHGSASHPNSAPPYELELDEFRIGIFPVVNANYLKFIQETGRAWMSHGTMLKLTVYG
;
A
#
# COMPACT_ATOMS: atom_id res chain seq x y z
N MET A 1 11.82 21.78 26.38
CA MET A 1 12.79 20.74 25.96
C MET A 1 12.51 19.36 26.59
N ASP A 2 11.57 19.25 27.55
CA ASP A 2 11.27 17.99 28.27
C ASP A 2 10.40 16.96 27.54
N GLN A 3 9.70 17.31 26.44
CA GLN A 3 8.79 16.35 25.79
C GLN A 3 9.49 15.28 24.92
N TRP A 4 10.76 15.49 24.55
CA TRP A 4 11.51 14.58 23.68
C TRP A 4 12.57 13.75 24.40
N GLN A 5 12.93 14.10 25.65
CA GLN A 5 13.95 13.38 26.43
C GLN A 5 13.46 12.06 27.06
N VAL A 6 12.15 11.79 27.08
CA VAL A 6 11.57 10.60 27.76
C VAL A 6 11.63 9.31 26.91
N ARG A 7 12.05 9.35 25.63
CA ARG A 7 11.63 8.35 24.63
C ARG A 7 12.47 7.06 24.47
N GLU A 8 13.71 6.97 24.93
CA GLU A 8 14.48 5.71 24.82
C GLU A 8 13.91 4.62 25.75
N ALA A 9 13.57 4.96 27.00
CA ALA A 9 12.94 4.03 27.94
C ALA A 9 11.55 3.58 27.45
N THR A 10 10.77 4.50 26.87
CA THR A 10 9.46 4.19 26.26
C THR A 10 9.59 3.34 24.99
N ALA A 11 10.66 3.51 24.20
CA ALA A 11 10.86 2.71 22.98
C ALA A 11 11.11 1.23 23.28
N ALA A 12 11.81 0.90 24.38
CA ALA A 12 11.98 -0.48 24.82
C ALA A 12 10.64 -1.13 25.24
N GLU A 13 9.69 -0.35 25.79
CA GLU A 13 8.37 -0.84 26.18
C GLU A 13 7.49 -1.21 24.99
N LEU A 14 7.76 -0.64 23.80
CA LEU A 14 7.03 -0.97 22.57
C LEU A 14 7.12 -2.46 22.20
N GLY A 15 8.18 -3.15 22.62
CA GLY A 15 8.35 -4.59 22.43
C GLY A 15 7.29 -5.43 23.13
N LYS A 16 6.75 -4.94 24.26
CA LYS A 16 5.75 -5.63 25.09
C LYS A 16 4.31 -5.33 24.68
N GLU A 17 4.11 -4.46 23.69
CA GLU A 17 2.77 -4.19 23.19
C GLU A 17 2.17 -5.42 22.51
N ARG A 18 0.88 -5.66 22.76
CA ARG A 18 0.16 -6.83 22.19
C ARG A 18 0.11 -6.73 20.67
N LEU A 19 0.52 -7.78 19.98
CA LEU A 19 0.53 -7.84 18.52
C LEU A 19 -0.45 -8.88 17.96
N LEU A 20 -0.40 -10.12 18.44
CA LEU A 20 -1.24 -11.22 17.98
C LEU A 20 -1.92 -11.93 19.15
N ILE A 21 -3.08 -12.51 18.90
CA ILE A 21 -3.74 -13.45 19.81
C ILE A 21 -3.85 -14.78 19.08
N GLN A 22 -3.27 -15.82 19.67
CA GLN A 22 -3.22 -17.18 19.11
C GLN A 22 -4.56 -17.92 19.34
N PRO A 23 -4.81 -19.04 18.63
CA PRO A 23 -6.02 -19.85 18.84
C PRO A 23 -6.21 -20.34 20.28
N ASN A 24 -5.11 -20.61 21.00
CA ASN A 24 -5.12 -20.98 22.41
C ASN A 24 -5.28 -19.78 23.37
N ARG A 25 -5.58 -18.59 22.83
CA ARG A 25 -5.70 -17.29 23.53
C ARG A 25 -4.41 -16.75 24.14
N ALA A 26 -3.26 -17.35 23.86
CA ALA A 26 -1.98 -16.77 24.21
C ALA A 26 -1.76 -15.48 23.41
N VAL A 27 -1.22 -14.47 24.09
CA VAL A 27 -0.94 -13.15 23.51
C VAL A 27 0.53 -13.09 23.15
N LEU A 28 0.83 -12.80 21.90
CA LEU A 28 2.18 -12.50 21.44
C LEU A 28 2.34 -10.99 21.34
N ASP A 29 3.45 -10.48 21.84
CA ASP A 29 3.81 -9.07 21.78
C ASP A 29 4.62 -8.73 20.51
N VAL A 30 5.05 -7.48 20.37
CA VAL A 30 5.85 -7.04 19.21
C VAL A 30 7.22 -7.73 19.18
N GLU A 31 7.84 -7.94 20.33
CA GLU A 31 9.15 -8.60 20.44
C GLU A 31 9.11 -10.04 19.90
N ASN A 32 8.12 -10.82 20.34
CA ASN A 32 8.04 -12.26 20.04
C ASN A 32 7.17 -12.58 18.83
N GLY A 33 6.22 -11.69 18.48
CA GLY A 33 5.22 -11.90 17.45
C GLY A 33 5.54 -11.27 16.09
N TYR A 34 6.55 -10.40 16.00
CA TYR A 34 6.81 -9.66 14.76
C TYR A 34 7.26 -10.56 13.61
N ILE A 35 6.71 -10.31 12.41
CA ILE A 35 7.12 -10.94 11.15
C ILE A 35 7.78 -9.87 10.29
N PRO A 36 9.05 -10.04 9.88
CA PRO A 36 9.75 -9.07 9.04
C PRO A 36 9.00 -8.75 7.74
N LEU A 37 8.72 -7.47 7.52
CA LEU A 37 8.04 -7.02 6.31
C LEU A 37 9.05 -6.85 5.16
N LEU A 38 8.67 -7.31 3.97
CA LEU A 38 9.46 -7.13 2.76
C LEU A 38 9.05 -5.85 2.01
N ILE A 39 9.96 -5.31 1.22
CA ILE A 39 9.70 -4.16 0.34
C ILE A 39 9.80 -4.55 -1.13
N ASN A 40 9.17 -3.77 -2.01
CA ASN A 40 9.18 -3.95 -3.46
C ASN A 40 10.54 -3.62 -4.13
N LEU A 41 11.65 -3.93 -3.46
CA LEU A 41 13.02 -3.81 -3.98
C LEU A 41 13.69 -5.18 -3.87
N THR A 42 14.25 -5.65 -4.98
CA THR A 42 14.97 -6.94 -5.02
C THR A 42 16.48 -6.77 -5.00
N PHE A 43 17.21 -7.81 -4.59
CA PHE A 43 18.67 -7.88 -4.72
C PHE A 43 19.12 -7.72 -6.17
N GLU A 44 18.36 -8.29 -7.12
CA GLU A 44 18.61 -8.12 -8.56
C GLU A 44 18.47 -6.65 -8.98
N ASP A 45 17.41 -5.96 -8.55
CA ASP A 45 17.19 -4.54 -8.90
C ASP A 45 18.33 -3.64 -8.41
N LYS A 46 18.81 -3.89 -7.19
CA LYS A 46 19.96 -3.16 -6.61
C LYS A 46 21.24 -3.41 -7.39
N ALA A 47 21.49 -4.66 -7.81
CA ALA A 47 22.67 -5.03 -8.59
C ALA A 47 22.64 -4.43 -10.01
N ALA A 48 21.46 -4.40 -10.65
CA ALA A 48 21.29 -3.95 -12.02
C ALA A 48 21.27 -2.42 -12.20
N LYS A 49 21.20 -1.64 -11.12
CA LYS A 49 21.03 -0.17 -11.15
C LYS A 49 19.91 0.28 -12.12
N GLY A 50 18.86 -0.54 -12.28
CA GLY A 50 17.73 -0.28 -13.19
C GLY A 50 17.96 -0.51 -14.69
N LEU A 51 19.15 -0.93 -15.13
CA LEU A 51 19.47 -1.14 -16.55
C LEU A 51 19.55 -2.64 -16.87
N ARG A 52 18.40 -3.24 -17.16
CA ARG A 52 18.35 -4.65 -17.56
C ARG A 52 18.72 -4.82 -19.04
N LYS A 53 19.74 -5.62 -19.33
CA LYS A 53 19.89 -6.29 -20.64
C LYS A 53 19.82 -7.81 -20.40
N ARG A 54 18.64 -8.38 -20.58
CA ARG A 54 18.47 -9.85 -20.63
C ARG A 54 18.62 -10.33 -22.07
N ARG A 55 19.24 -11.50 -22.25
CA ARG A 55 19.32 -12.16 -23.56
C ARG A 55 18.09 -13.05 -23.76
N PRO A 56 17.70 -13.31 -25.03
CA PRO A 56 16.68 -14.31 -25.31
C PRO A 56 17.09 -15.67 -24.70
N GLY A 57 16.23 -16.23 -23.85
CA GLY A 57 16.46 -17.54 -23.21
C GLY A 57 16.93 -17.51 -21.75
N ASP A 58 17.25 -16.35 -21.18
CA ASP A 58 17.62 -16.24 -19.77
C ASP A 58 16.45 -16.67 -18.86
N LYS A 59 16.66 -17.69 -18.02
CA LYS A 59 15.67 -18.07 -17.00
C LYS A 59 15.54 -16.93 -16.00
N ARG A 60 14.31 -16.55 -15.70
CA ARG A 60 14.01 -15.52 -14.70
C ARG A 60 14.20 -16.15 -13.32
N GLU A 61 15.23 -15.72 -12.60
CA GLU A 61 15.39 -16.07 -11.20
C GLU A 61 14.21 -15.56 -10.38
N ALA A 62 13.84 -16.30 -9.33
CA ALA A 62 12.80 -15.87 -8.41
C ALA A 62 13.23 -14.58 -7.71
N ALA A 63 12.32 -13.62 -7.62
CA ALA A 63 12.63 -12.32 -7.01
C ALA A 63 12.96 -12.51 -5.52
N VAL A 64 14.15 -12.12 -5.11
CA VAL A 64 14.59 -12.11 -3.70
C VAL A 64 14.50 -10.68 -3.18
N TYR A 65 13.64 -10.45 -2.19
CA TYR A 65 13.32 -9.10 -1.70
C TYR A 65 14.18 -8.65 -0.50
N PHE A 66 14.40 -7.33 -0.41
CA PHE A 66 14.92 -6.70 0.81
C PHE A 66 13.83 -6.58 1.88
N THR A 67 14.23 -6.51 3.15
CA THR A 67 13.29 -6.19 4.23
C THR A 67 13.08 -4.68 4.34
N ALA A 68 12.02 -4.27 5.06
CA ALA A 68 11.77 -2.88 5.39
C ALA A 68 12.91 -2.27 6.24
N LEU A 69 13.51 -3.04 7.16
CA LEU A 69 14.66 -2.58 7.95
C LEU A 69 15.86 -2.26 7.05
N GLU A 70 16.16 -3.15 6.09
CA GLU A 70 17.22 -2.90 5.11
C GLU A 70 16.91 -1.72 4.19
N GLY A 71 15.64 -1.49 3.87
CA GLY A 71 15.20 -0.26 3.22
C GLY A 71 15.60 0.98 4.02
N VAL A 72 15.39 0.98 5.33
CA VAL A 72 15.79 2.08 6.25
C VAL A 72 17.32 2.21 6.36
N ARG A 73 18.06 1.09 6.30
CA ARG A 73 19.53 1.08 6.27
C ARG A 73 20.06 1.77 5.02
N ASP A 74 19.50 1.41 3.87
CA ASP A 74 20.00 1.84 2.55
C ASP A 74 19.59 3.28 2.18
N ASN A 75 18.66 3.88 2.93
CA ASN A 75 18.13 5.22 2.64
C ASN A 75 18.18 6.13 3.86
N ARG A 76 18.68 7.37 3.70
CA ARG A 76 18.59 8.38 4.77
C ARG A 76 17.17 8.90 4.97
N THR A 77 16.43 9.08 3.89
CA THR A 77 15.06 9.59 3.88
C THR A 77 14.23 8.64 3.03
N LEU A 78 13.31 7.91 3.68
CA LEU A 78 12.52 6.85 3.05
C LEU A 78 11.04 7.04 3.38
N LEU A 79 10.20 6.94 2.36
CA LEU A 79 8.76 6.74 2.49
C LEU A 79 8.42 5.28 2.18
N LEU A 80 7.87 4.58 3.17
CA LEU A 80 7.27 3.26 3.01
C LEU A 80 5.75 3.39 3.00
N SER A 81 5.13 3.00 1.90
CA SER A 81 3.68 2.92 1.81
C SER A 81 3.18 1.49 1.76
N GLY A 82 1.93 1.29 2.15
CA GLY A 82 1.24 0.02 2.01
C GLY A 82 -0.24 0.19 2.34
N PRO A 83 -1.10 -0.76 1.96
CA PRO A 83 -2.53 -0.65 2.22
C PRO A 83 -2.85 -0.57 3.72
N SER A 84 -4.08 -0.22 4.04
CA SER A 84 -4.59 -0.35 5.41
C SER A 84 -4.39 -1.79 5.92
N GLY A 85 -3.90 -1.95 7.15
CA GLY A 85 -3.60 -3.28 7.72
C GLY A 85 -2.26 -3.91 7.28
N ALA A 86 -1.43 -3.21 6.48
CA ALA A 86 -0.11 -3.70 6.03
C ALA A 86 0.98 -3.79 7.13
N GLY A 87 0.65 -3.55 8.40
CA GLY A 87 1.62 -3.63 9.49
C GLY A 87 2.56 -2.41 9.64
N LYS A 88 2.25 -1.26 9.03
CA LYS A 88 3.06 -0.03 9.10
C LYS A 88 3.35 0.43 10.54
N THR A 89 2.32 0.65 11.35
CA THR A 89 2.46 1.06 12.75
C THR A 89 3.22 0.02 13.57
N THR A 90 2.99 -1.27 13.32
CA THR A 90 3.74 -2.35 13.96
C THR A 90 5.22 -2.32 13.57
N LEU A 91 5.55 -2.11 12.29
CA LEU A 91 6.92 -1.91 11.81
C LEU A 91 7.56 -0.71 12.51
N ALA A 92 6.85 0.41 12.65
CA ALA A 92 7.33 1.59 13.35
C ALA A 92 7.74 1.27 14.79
N LYS A 93 6.84 0.60 15.53
CA LYS A 93 7.07 0.16 16.91
C LYS A 93 8.23 -0.82 17.00
N HIS A 94 8.26 -1.82 16.12
CA HIS A 94 9.32 -2.82 16.09
C HIS A 94 10.69 -2.22 15.79
N ILE A 95 10.80 -1.28 14.84
CA ILE A 95 12.04 -0.57 14.54
C ILE A 95 12.52 0.22 15.76
N CYS A 96 11.63 0.98 16.40
CA CYS A 96 11.98 1.77 17.58
C CYS A 96 12.41 0.88 18.75
N PHE A 97 11.67 -0.20 19.02
CA PHE A 97 12.04 -1.22 20.00
C PHE A 97 13.43 -1.80 19.68
N SER A 98 13.63 -2.27 18.45
CA SER A 98 14.84 -3.01 18.07
C SER A 98 16.10 -2.17 18.15
N PHE A 99 16.04 -0.88 17.80
CA PHE A 99 17.18 0.01 17.97
C PHE A 99 17.42 0.40 19.43
N ALA A 100 16.37 0.59 20.22
CA ALA A 100 16.48 0.94 21.64
C ALA A 100 17.09 -0.20 22.48
N THR A 101 16.78 -1.46 22.16
CA THR A 101 17.29 -2.64 22.88
C THR A 101 18.56 -3.24 22.28
N GLY A 102 18.92 -2.84 21.07
CA GLY A 102 20.06 -3.41 20.33
C GLY A 102 19.70 -4.63 19.47
N PHE A 103 18.45 -5.10 19.53
CA PHE A 103 17.94 -6.23 18.75
C PHE A 103 17.98 -6.01 17.23
N ALA A 104 18.13 -4.76 16.76
CA ALA A 104 18.30 -4.44 15.34
C ALA A 104 19.70 -4.80 14.80
N TYR A 105 20.70 -4.95 15.67
CA TYR A 105 22.09 -5.26 15.28
C TYR A 105 22.36 -6.78 15.28
N GLU A 106 21.38 -7.59 15.69
CA GLU A 106 21.43 -9.04 15.62
C GLU A 106 21.05 -9.51 14.20
N TRP A 107 21.78 -10.50 13.68
CA TRP A 107 21.46 -11.11 12.39
C TRP A 107 20.23 -12.00 12.53
N LYS A 108 19.29 -11.82 11.60
CA LYS A 108 18.05 -12.60 11.57
C LYS A 108 17.86 -13.22 10.20
N SER A 109 17.71 -14.53 10.18
CA SER A 109 17.35 -15.25 8.97
C SER A 109 15.91 -14.91 8.57
N VAL A 110 15.72 -14.31 7.39
CA VAL A 110 14.40 -13.90 6.88
C VAL A 110 14.10 -14.57 5.54
N ILE A 111 12.89 -15.11 5.39
CA ILE A 111 12.39 -15.61 4.11
C ILE A 111 12.14 -14.43 3.16
N ARG A 112 12.71 -14.51 1.95
CA ARG A 112 12.78 -13.41 0.98
C ARG A 112 11.96 -13.62 -0.28
N ASN A 113 11.34 -14.79 -0.48
CA ASN A 113 10.47 -15.11 -1.62
C ASN A 113 9.55 -16.32 -1.32
N GLU A 114 8.63 -16.62 -2.24
CA GLU A 114 7.69 -17.75 -2.08
C GLU A 114 8.37 -19.12 -2.17
N ASP A 115 9.52 -19.21 -2.83
CA ASP A 115 10.33 -20.45 -2.91
C ASP A 115 11.03 -20.77 -1.58
N GLY A 116 10.93 -19.88 -0.58
CA GLY A 116 11.52 -20.08 0.74
C GLY A 116 13.00 -19.71 0.82
N GLU A 117 13.54 -18.92 -0.12
CA GLU A 117 14.91 -18.39 -0.06
C GLU A 117 15.09 -17.61 1.24
N VAL A 118 16.05 -18.02 2.08
CA VAL A 118 16.36 -17.36 3.35
C VAL A 118 17.64 -16.57 3.22
N ARG A 119 17.61 -15.31 3.68
CA ARG A 119 18.82 -14.46 3.80
C ARG A 119 18.79 -13.67 5.09
N GLU A 120 19.98 -13.44 5.63
CA GLU A 120 20.16 -12.59 6.81
C GLU A 120 19.67 -11.17 6.55
N GLU A 121 18.86 -10.65 7.46
CA GLU A 121 18.58 -9.23 7.62
C GLU A 121 19.74 -8.61 8.39
N ILE A 122 20.38 -7.60 7.79
CA ILE A 122 21.64 -7.03 8.29
C ILE A 122 21.47 -5.54 8.53
N TRP A 123 21.85 -5.07 9.73
CA TRP A 123 22.13 -3.67 10.00
C TRP A 123 23.61 -3.49 10.37
N ASP A 124 24.40 -2.95 9.46
CA ASP A 124 25.84 -2.68 9.61
C ASP A 124 26.17 -1.18 9.74
N GLY A 125 25.12 -0.35 9.94
CA GLY A 125 25.25 1.09 10.06
C GLY A 125 25.60 1.59 11.47
N SER A 126 25.66 2.91 11.60
CA SER A 126 25.82 3.61 12.88
C SER A 126 24.75 3.20 13.90
N ARG A 127 25.04 3.42 15.18
CA ARG A 127 24.06 3.18 16.25
C ARG A 127 22.92 4.20 16.12
N ILE A 128 21.69 3.72 16.02
CA ILE A 128 20.49 4.54 15.86
C ILE A 128 19.85 4.86 17.22
N VAL A 129 19.42 6.11 17.37
CA VAL A 129 18.50 6.55 18.43
C VAL A 129 17.14 6.87 17.77
N PRO A 130 16.11 6.03 18.00
CA PRO A 130 14.84 6.16 17.31
C PRO A 130 13.85 7.10 18.02
N TYR A 131 13.03 7.81 17.24
CA TYR A 131 11.94 8.65 17.70
C TYR A 131 10.67 8.40 16.88
N LEU A 132 9.67 7.77 17.50
CA LEU A 132 8.36 7.55 16.88
C LEU A 132 7.46 8.77 17.05
N VAL A 133 6.88 9.28 15.96
CA VAL A 133 5.94 10.40 15.94
C VAL A 133 4.70 9.99 15.17
N THR A 134 3.57 9.86 15.86
CA THR A 134 2.27 9.63 15.22
C THR A 134 1.70 10.96 14.73
N ILE A 135 1.38 11.03 13.44
CA ILE A 135 0.75 12.19 12.82
C ILE A 135 -0.76 12.00 12.86
N GLU A 136 -1.44 12.78 13.71
CA GLU A 136 -2.91 12.71 13.84
C GLU A 136 -3.63 13.66 12.89
N ASN A 137 -2.95 14.72 12.46
CA ASN A 137 -3.49 15.78 11.60
C ASN A 137 -2.35 16.69 11.09
N LEU A 138 -2.70 17.63 10.22
CA LEU A 138 -1.77 18.62 9.67
C LEU A 138 -1.07 19.47 10.75
N LYS A 139 -1.75 19.80 11.86
CA LYS A 139 -1.15 20.60 12.95
C LYS A 139 -0.06 19.83 13.68
N ALA A 140 -0.21 18.52 13.85
CA ALA A 140 0.80 17.65 14.45
C ALA A 140 2.09 17.63 13.59
N LEU A 141 1.94 17.48 12.27
CA LEU A 141 3.08 17.53 11.34
C LEU A 141 3.75 18.91 11.35
N HIS A 142 2.97 19.99 11.37
CA HIS A 142 3.50 21.35 11.44
C HIS A 142 4.30 21.60 12.73
N ARG A 143 3.80 21.10 13.87
CA ARG A 143 4.52 21.15 15.15
C ARG A 143 5.86 20.43 15.07
N PHE A 144 5.87 19.21 14.51
CA PHE A 144 7.09 18.46 14.30
C PHE A 144 8.09 19.24 13.42
N ALA A 145 7.64 19.76 12.27
CA ALA A 145 8.49 20.55 11.37
C ALA A 145 9.12 21.78 12.05
N LYS A 146 8.35 22.46 12.92
CA LYS A 146 8.82 23.64 13.68
C LYS A 146 9.83 23.27 14.76
N GLU A 147 9.68 22.13 15.42
CA GLU A 147 10.55 21.68 16.52
C GLU A 147 11.82 20.97 16.04
N LEU A 148 11.81 20.44 14.81
CA LEU A 148 12.90 19.67 14.23
C LEU A 148 14.26 20.42 14.26
N PRO A 149 14.39 21.69 13.82
CA PRO A 149 15.67 22.41 13.88
C PRO A 149 16.25 22.48 15.29
N ASN A 150 15.42 22.78 16.29
CA ASN A 150 15.84 22.86 17.69
C ASN A 150 16.27 21.49 18.21
N SER A 151 15.58 20.42 17.81
CA SER A 151 15.96 19.05 18.17
C SER A 151 17.31 18.65 17.58
N LEU A 152 17.60 19.05 16.33
CA LEU A 152 18.88 18.78 15.68
C LEU A 152 20.02 19.59 16.30
N GLN A 153 19.77 20.86 16.62
CA GLN A 153 20.74 21.70 17.33
C GLN A 153 21.08 21.08 18.69
N ALA A 154 20.07 20.75 19.49
CA ALA A 154 20.26 20.12 20.79
C ALA A 154 20.98 18.76 20.70
N TRP A 155 20.85 18.03 19.59
CA TRP A 155 21.64 16.82 19.35
C TRP A 155 23.10 17.13 19.07
N SER A 156 23.39 18.14 18.23
CA SER A 156 24.76 18.52 17.88
C SER A 156 25.58 19.01 19.08
N GLU A 157 24.92 19.59 20.09
CA GLU A 157 25.54 20.14 21.30
C GLU A 157 25.88 19.07 22.37
N ARG A 158 25.36 17.83 22.25
CA ARG A 158 25.52 16.76 23.28
C ARG A 158 26.92 16.13 23.37
N GLY A 159 27.93 16.73 22.75
CA GLY A 159 29.35 16.39 22.95
C GLY A 159 29.82 15.11 22.22
N PRO A 160 31.11 14.75 22.37
CA PRO A 160 31.78 13.72 21.57
C PRO A 160 31.31 12.28 21.82
N ALA A 161 30.60 12.02 22.92
CA ALA A 161 30.11 10.68 23.28
C ALA A 161 29.11 10.08 22.28
N ARG A 162 28.53 10.90 21.40
CA ARG A 162 27.55 10.48 20.37
C ARG A 162 28.07 10.63 18.93
N LYS A 163 29.39 10.77 18.73
CA LYS A 163 30.01 10.95 17.38
C LYS A 163 29.69 9.82 16.38
N ASN A 164 29.33 8.62 16.85
CA ASN A 164 29.00 7.46 16.02
C ASN A 164 27.51 7.05 16.11
N GLN A 165 26.64 7.99 16.50
CA GLN A 165 25.20 7.76 16.59
C GLN A 165 24.45 8.61 15.58
N GLU A 166 23.37 8.06 15.03
CA GLU A 166 22.43 8.76 14.16
C GLU A 166 21.04 8.79 14.80
N ILE A 167 20.30 9.88 14.58
CA ILE A 167 18.88 9.95 14.96
C ILE A 167 18.05 9.36 13.83
N LEU A 168 17.05 8.53 14.16
CA LEU A 168 16.00 8.12 13.23
C LEU A 168 14.65 8.68 13.70
N TYR A 169 14.06 9.59 12.92
CA TYR A 169 12.66 9.98 13.10
C TYR A 169 11.76 9.06 12.29
N VAL A 170 10.78 8.44 12.94
CA VAL A 170 9.74 7.62 12.32
C VAL A 170 8.42 8.38 12.39
N LEU A 171 7.94 8.88 11.25
CA LEU A 171 6.64 9.53 11.14
C LEU A 171 5.59 8.49 10.73
N ASP A 172 4.69 8.15 11.63
CA ASP A 172 3.60 7.21 11.36
C ASP A 172 2.31 7.95 10.97
N SER A 173 1.51 7.35 10.08
CA SER A 173 0.23 7.88 9.58
C SER A 173 0.32 9.25 8.89
N ILE A 174 1.34 9.46 8.03
CA ILE A 174 1.55 10.76 7.36
C ILE A 174 0.33 11.22 6.55
N GLU A 175 -0.49 10.30 6.04
CA GLU A 175 -1.70 10.63 5.29
C GLU A 175 -2.72 11.44 6.10
N ALA A 176 -2.70 11.38 7.43
CA ALA A 176 -3.57 12.18 8.28
C ALA A 176 -3.32 13.69 8.15
N SER A 177 -2.18 14.09 7.59
CA SER A 177 -1.89 15.50 7.27
C SER A 177 -2.61 16.03 6.04
N GLY A 178 -3.23 15.16 5.22
CA GLY A 178 -3.94 15.54 4.00
C GLY A 178 -3.02 16.20 2.95
N GLU A 179 -3.62 16.89 1.98
CA GLU A 179 -2.91 17.55 0.87
C GLU A 179 -1.85 18.56 1.34
N GLY A 180 -2.10 19.25 2.47
CA GLY A 180 -1.15 20.20 3.06
C GLY A 180 0.13 19.54 3.61
N GLY A 181 0.12 18.22 3.76
CA GLY A 181 1.25 17.45 4.29
C GLY A 181 2.49 17.47 3.41
N LEU A 182 2.32 17.44 2.09
CA LEU A 182 3.42 17.32 1.14
C LEU A 182 4.38 18.53 1.19
N GLY A 183 3.82 19.74 1.36
CA GLY A 183 4.61 20.96 1.50
C GLY A 183 5.51 20.93 2.75
N LEU A 184 4.94 20.54 3.90
CA LEU A 184 5.70 20.41 5.15
C LEU A 184 6.73 19.28 5.08
N LEU A 185 6.37 18.15 4.47
CA LEU A 185 7.29 17.03 4.29
C LEU A 185 8.51 17.43 3.45
N SER A 186 8.32 18.28 2.43
CA SER A 186 9.43 18.81 1.62
C SER A 186 10.42 19.61 2.48
N SER A 187 9.93 20.52 3.32
CA SER A 187 10.80 21.28 4.24
C SER A 187 11.49 20.39 5.27
N ILE A 188 10.80 19.37 5.79
CA ILE A 188 11.40 18.39 6.72
C ILE A 188 12.56 17.65 6.05
N VAL A 189 12.36 17.17 4.81
CA VAL A 189 13.39 16.44 4.06
C VAL A 189 14.60 17.33 3.79
N GLU A 190 14.41 18.61 3.44
CA GLU A 190 15.50 19.56 3.25
C GLU A 190 16.34 19.76 4.53
N ILE A 191 15.67 19.95 5.67
CA ILE A 191 16.33 20.09 6.98
C ILE A 191 17.14 18.83 7.31
N ILE A 192 16.55 17.65 7.12
CA ILE A 192 17.23 16.37 7.44
C ILE A 192 18.41 16.12 6.51
N ARG A 193 18.31 16.46 5.22
CA ARG A 193 19.41 16.30 4.26
C ARG A 193 20.62 17.17 4.59
N ALA A 194 20.42 18.31 5.26
CA ALA A 194 21.51 19.15 5.74
C ALA A 194 22.28 18.52 6.93
N SER A 195 21.69 17.53 7.62
CA SER A 195 22.32 16.79 8.71
C SER A 195 22.94 15.48 8.23
N GLN A 196 24.21 15.24 8.60
CA GLN A 196 24.89 13.99 8.29
C GLN A 196 24.51 12.84 9.24
N ALA A 197 23.92 13.14 10.40
CA ALA A 197 23.64 12.20 11.48
C ALA A 197 22.14 11.98 11.72
N THR A 198 21.30 12.21 10.71
CA THR A 198 19.84 12.13 10.84
C THR A 198 19.21 11.36 9.68
N ARG A 199 18.24 10.52 10.03
CA ARG A 199 17.41 9.75 9.12
C ARG A 199 15.94 10.04 9.35
N LEU A 200 15.15 9.82 8.30
CA LEU A 200 13.70 9.92 8.29
C LEU A 200 13.10 8.66 7.68
N LEU A 201 12.21 8.02 8.42
CA LEU A 201 11.27 7.04 7.92
C LEU A 201 9.87 7.66 7.97
N VAL A 202 9.20 7.69 6.83
CA VAL A 202 7.81 8.16 6.69
C VAL A 202 6.95 6.96 6.34
N LEU A 203 5.90 6.72 7.11
CA LEU A 203 4.96 5.64 6.88
C LEU A 203 3.59 6.22 6.53
N GLY A 204 2.96 5.65 5.51
CA GLY A 204 1.55 5.97 5.29
C GLY A 204 0.82 5.10 4.30
N ARG A 205 -0.48 5.37 4.15
CA ARG A 205 -1.38 4.55 3.34
C ARG A 205 -1.22 4.82 1.85
N GLN A 206 -1.11 3.75 1.08
CA GLN A 206 -0.80 3.84 -0.34
C GLN A 206 -1.90 4.55 -1.12
N GLU A 207 -3.16 4.33 -0.74
CA GLU A 207 -4.36 4.88 -1.35
C GLU A 207 -4.39 6.42 -1.28
N GLU A 208 -3.85 7.02 -0.21
CA GLU A 208 -3.74 8.47 -0.07
C GLU A 208 -2.45 9.03 -0.65
N LEU A 209 -1.35 8.27 -0.59
CA LEU A 209 -0.02 8.77 -0.95
C LEU A 209 0.38 8.53 -2.41
N HIS A 210 -0.36 7.72 -3.17
CA HIS A 210 0.02 7.35 -4.53
C HIS A 210 0.23 8.56 -5.46
N ASN A 211 -0.52 9.65 -5.23
CA ASN A 211 -0.47 10.87 -6.02
C ASN A 211 0.56 11.91 -5.54
N TRP A 212 1.21 11.68 -4.39
CA TRP A 212 2.19 12.63 -3.90
C TRP A 212 3.42 12.61 -4.81
N MET A 213 3.74 13.78 -5.37
CA MET A 213 5.01 14.02 -6.04
C MET A 213 6.06 14.29 -4.98
N LEU A 214 6.86 13.28 -4.65
CA LEU A 214 7.80 13.37 -3.54
C LEU A 214 8.95 14.35 -3.82
N PRO A 215 9.43 15.07 -2.79
CA PRO A 215 10.59 15.93 -2.91
C PRO A 215 11.85 15.13 -3.27
N SER A 216 12.79 15.78 -3.94
CA SER A 216 14.09 15.18 -4.27
C SER A 216 14.80 14.69 -3.01
N GLY A 217 15.30 13.45 -3.07
CA GLY A 217 16.02 12.80 -1.97
C GLY A 217 15.13 11.96 -1.06
N LEU A 218 13.80 12.05 -1.13
CA LEU A 218 12.91 11.12 -0.42
C LEU A 218 12.66 9.87 -1.29
N ALA A 219 13.29 8.76 -0.96
CA ALA A 219 13.05 7.50 -1.65
C ALA A 219 11.64 6.98 -1.35
N ARG A 220 11.00 6.32 -2.32
CA ARG A 220 9.70 5.64 -2.14
C ARG A 220 9.88 4.15 -2.34
N GLN A 221 9.40 3.37 -1.37
CA GLN A 221 9.21 1.93 -1.52
C GLN A 221 7.83 1.54 -0.98
N GLN A 222 7.38 0.35 -1.32
CA GLN A 222 6.10 -0.21 -0.89
C GLN A 222 6.33 -1.48 -0.08
N LEU A 223 5.57 -1.64 1.00
CA LEU A 223 5.51 -2.88 1.75
C LEU A 223 4.77 -3.93 0.92
N LEU A 224 5.36 -5.12 0.83
CA LEU A 224 4.74 -6.27 0.21
C LEU A 224 3.77 -6.95 1.19
N PRO A 225 2.74 -7.64 0.68
CA PRO A 225 1.99 -8.61 1.49
C PRO A 225 2.93 -9.66 2.09
N LEU A 226 2.53 -10.24 3.21
CA LEU A 226 3.22 -11.39 3.79
C LEU A 226 3.17 -12.56 2.82
N LEU A 227 4.34 -13.12 2.53
CA LEU A 227 4.46 -14.33 1.72
C LEU A 227 3.77 -15.50 2.43
N GLN A 228 3.29 -16.49 1.68
CA GLN A 228 2.74 -17.70 2.29
C GLN A 228 3.82 -18.42 3.11
N SER A 229 5.06 -18.46 2.59
CA SER A 229 6.23 -19.00 3.28
C SER A 229 6.55 -18.29 4.61
N GLN A 230 6.44 -16.96 4.66
CA GLN A 230 6.60 -16.18 5.90
C GLN A 230 5.53 -16.50 6.94
N ARG A 231 4.27 -16.63 6.51
CA ARG A 231 3.15 -16.96 7.40
C ARG A 231 3.27 -18.37 7.96
N LEU A 232 3.62 -19.34 7.13
CA LEU A 232 3.92 -20.71 7.55
C LEU A 232 5.01 -20.74 8.62
N GLN A 233 6.14 -20.09 8.37
CA GLN A 233 7.24 -20.02 9.33
C GLN A 233 6.82 -19.37 10.66
N ALA A 234 6.06 -18.27 10.58
CA ALA A 234 5.57 -17.58 11.76
C ALA A 234 4.65 -18.47 12.60
N ILE A 235 3.71 -19.18 11.96
CA ILE A 235 2.81 -20.13 12.64
C ILE A 235 3.63 -21.24 13.32
N SER A 236 4.59 -21.84 12.61
CA SER A 236 5.46 -22.87 13.19
C SER A 236 6.23 -22.36 14.42
N ARG A 237 6.74 -21.12 14.38
CA ARG A 237 7.43 -20.48 15.51
C ARG A 237 6.49 -20.23 16.69
N PHE A 238 5.27 -19.78 16.43
CA PHE A 238 4.30 -19.43 17.46
C PHE A 238 3.70 -20.68 18.15
N GLN A 239 3.65 -21.81 17.47
CA GLN A 239 2.92 -23.00 17.89
C GLN A 239 3.78 -24.08 18.59
N HIS A 240 4.93 -23.74 19.18
CA HIS A 240 5.69 -24.70 20.00
C HIS A 240 4.77 -25.36 21.06
N GLY A 241 4.35 -26.62 20.82
CA GLY A 241 3.47 -27.40 21.68
C GLY A 241 2.02 -27.64 21.20
N LEU A 242 1.60 -27.13 20.03
CA LEU A 242 0.30 -27.46 19.42
C LEU A 242 0.44 -28.59 18.38
N SER A 243 -0.56 -29.46 18.30
CA SER A 243 -0.56 -30.65 17.42
C SER A 243 -0.37 -30.24 15.94
N PRO A 244 0.40 -31.00 15.13
CA PRO A 244 0.74 -30.68 13.73
C PRO A 244 -0.44 -30.67 12.73
N SER A 245 -1.69 -30.61 13.20
CA SER A 245 -2.92 -30.82 12.42
C SER A 245 -3.77 -29.57 12.22
N LEU A 246 -3.18 -28.38 12.08
CA LEU A 246 -3.88 -27.16 11.63
C LEU A 246 -3.39 -26.81 10.21
N PRO A 247 -3.85 -27.50 9.15
CA PRO A 247 -3.12 -27.50 7.87
C PRO A 247 -3.22 -26.20 7.07
N SER A 248 -4.09 -25.26 7.47
CA SER A 248 -4.38 -24.07 6.65
C SER A 248 -4.55 -22.74 7.40
N LEU A 249 -4.37 -22.72 8.73
CA LEU A 249 -4.59 -21.51 9.54
C LEU A 249 -3.81 -20.30 8.99
N GLY A 250 -4.50 -19.22 8.63
CA GLY A 250 -3.87 -17.99 8.14
C GLY A 250 -3.05 -18.11 6.86
N LEU A 251 -3.25 -19.15 6.04
CA LEU A 251 -2.52 -19.39 4.78
C LEU A 251 -3.27 -18.91 3.53
N GLY A 252 -4.57 -18.63 3.64
CA GLY A 252 -5.40 -18.17 2.53
C GLY A 252 -5.01 -16.80 1.99
N SER A 253 -5.55 -16.42 0.84
CA SER A 253 -5.05 -15.27 0.07
C SER A 253 -5.18 -13.92 0.80
N ALA A 254 -6.30 -13.67 1.47
CA ALA A 254 -6.53 -12.43 2.23
C ALA A 254 -5.63 -12.29 3.46
N ALA A 255 -5.24 -13.40 4.08
CA ALA A 255 -4.29 -13.41 5.19
C ALA A 255 -2.85 -13.02 4.78
N ALA A 256 -2.56 -12.76 3.50
CA ALA A 256 -1.33 -12.08 3.13
C ALA A 256 -1.24 -10.65 3.71
N LEU A 257 -2.37 -10.02 4.06
CA LEU A 257 -2.39 -8.74 4.77
C LEU A 257 -2.22 -8.96 6.28
N PRO A 258 -1.21 -8.36 6.96
CA PRO A 258 -0.91 -8.61 8.37
C PRO A 258 -2.10 -8.47 9.34
N ALA A 259 -2.97 -7.48 9.17
CA ALA A 259 -4.15 -7.33 10.02
C ALA A 259 -5.16 -8.49 9.86
N ILE A 260 -5.32 -9.00 8.62
CA ILE A 260 -6.20 -10.13 8.32
C ILE A 260 -5.56 -11.44 8.77
N PHE A 261 -4.23 -11.57 8.64
CA PHE A 261 -3.48 -12.67 9.25
C PHE A 261 -3.71 -12.73 10.76
N ALA A 262 -3.57 -11.61 11.46
CA ALA A 262 -3.79 -11.52 12.91
C ALA A 262 -5.23 -11.89 13.30
N MET A 263 -6.22 -11.42 12.54
CA MET A 263 -7.62 -11.79 12.74
C MET A 263 -7.88 -13.28 12.45
N SER A 264 -7.26 -13.83 11.40
CA SER A 264 -7.36 -15.25 11.05
C SER A 264 -6.79 -16.14 12.16
N LEU A 265 -5.66 -15.75 12.76
CA LEU A 265 -5.08 -16.45 13.91
C LEU A 265 -5.99 -16.45 15.14
N SER A 266 -6.67 -15.32 15.43
CA SER A 266 -7.51 -15.21 16.62
C SER A 266 -8.80 -16.03 16.52
N CYS A 267 -9.36 -16.20 15.32
CA CYS A 267 -10.59 -16.97 15.10
C CYS A 267 -10.38 -18.33 14.41
N ASN A 268 -9.14 -18.82 14.34
CA ASN A 268 -8.78 -20.10 13.70
C ASN A 268 -9.26 -20.24 12.24
N SER A 269 -9.16 -19.18 11.45
CA SER A 269 -9.59 -19.12 10.04
C SER A 269 -8.43 -19.32 9.06
N GLU A 270 -8.70 -19.92 7.89
CA GLU A 270 -7.71 -20.05 6.81
C GLU A 270 -7.31 -18.69 6.24
N GLY A 271 -8.24 -17.73 6.16
CA GLY A 271 -7.93 -16.40 5.65
C GLY A 271 -8.09 -16.22 4.15
N GLU A 272 -9.05 -16.90 3.51
CA GLU A 272 -9.24 -16.81 2.05
C GLU A 272 -9.77 -15.45 1.58
N THR A 273 -10.74 -14.88 2.28
CA THR A 273 -11.34 -13.58 1.95
C THR A 273 -11.42 -12.71 3.20
N ASN A 274 -11.32 -11.39 3.03
CA ASN A 274 -11.43 -10.46 4.17
C ASN A 274 -12.79 -10.60 4.87
N GLU A 275 -13.84 -10.77 4.06
CA GLU A 275 -15.23 -10.84 4.49
C GLU A 275 -15.49 -12.06 5.35
N ALA A 276 -15.05 -13.25 4.90
CA ALA A 276 -15.23 -14.50 5.62
C ALA A 276 -14.49 -14.49 6.96
N VAL A 277 -13.25 -13.96 7.00
CA VAL A 277 -12.48 -13.89 8.25
C VAL A 277 -13.18 -12.99 9.27
N LEU A 278 -13.73 -11.85 8.85
CA LEU A 278 -14.50 -10.97 9.75
C LEU A 278 -15.74 -11.72 10.27
N ASP A 279 -16.45 -12.41 9.40
CA ASP A 279 -17.68 -13.12 9.78
C ASP A 279 -17.39 -14.25 10.78
N THR A 280 -16.35 -15.06 10.55
CA THR A 280 -15.87 -16.07 11.51
C THR A 280 -15.44 -15.43 12.83
N TRP A 281 -14.75 -14.30 12.80
CA TRP A 281 -14.35 -13.60 14.02
C TRP A 281 -15.57 -13.07 14.81
N ILE A 282 -16.57 -12.53 14.13
CA ILE A 282 -17.81 -12.06 14.77
C ILE A 282 -18.53 -13.22 15.46
N GLU A 283 -18.67 -14.37 14.80
CA GLU A 283 -19.32 -15.56 15.37
C GLU A 283 -18.59 -16.07 16.63
N GLU A 284 -17.26 -16.03 16.62
CA GLU A 284 -16.45 -16.50 17.75
C GLU A 284 -16.47 -15.52 18.94
N TYR A 285 -16.45 -14.20 18.70
CA TYR A 285 -16.24 -13.20 19.76
C TYR A 285 -17.48 -12.40 20.16
N ILE A 286 -18.52 -12.35 19.34
CA ILE A 286 -19.73 -11.56 19.61
C ILE A 286 -20.89 -12.49 19.92
N LYS A 287 -21.38 -12.46 21.17
CA LYS A 287 -22.37 -13.41 21.67
C LYS A 287 -23.81 -12.91 21.64
N SER A 288 -24.02 -11.60 21.52
CA SER A 288 -25.37 -11.02 21.45
C SER A 288 -25.57 -10.22 20.17
N ALA A 289 -26.80 -10.23 19.64
CA ALA A 289 -27.17 -9.42 18.48
C ALA A 289 -27.10 -7.90 18.78
N GLY A 290 -27.31 -7.52 20.05
CA GLY A 290 -27.19 -6.13 20.49
C GLY A 290 -25.74 -5.62 20.40
N ASP A 291 -24.78 -6.41 20.91
CA ASP A 291 -23.35 -6.08 20.81
C ASP A 291 -22.90 -5.99 19.35
N LEU A 292 -23.41 -6.87 18.47
CA LEU A 292 -23.10 -6.82 17.05
C LEU A 292 -23.63 -5.54 16.39
N GLU A 293 -24.90 -5.19 16.62
CA GLU A 293 -25.49 -3.98 16.04
C GLU A 293 -24.79 -2.72 16.54
N GLU A 294 -24.44 -2.67 17.84
CA GLU A 294 -23.68 -1.57 18.41
C GLU A 294 -22.27 -1.47 17.80
N LEU A 295 -21.55 -2.59 17.66
CA LEU A 295 -20.22 -2.61 17.03
C LEU A 295 -20.26 -2.11 15.57
N LEU A 296 -21.25 -2.56 14.79
CA LEU A 296 -21.43 -2.16 13.40
C LEU A 296 -21.80 -0.68 13.27
N LEU A 297 -22.73 -0.21 14.12
CA LEU A 297 -23.15 1.19 14.15
C LEU A 297 -22.00 2.12 14.60
N ASN A 298 -21.19 1.70 15.57
CA ASN A 298 -20.03 2.46 16.00
C ASN A 298 -18.98 2.57 14.89
N ALA A 299 -18.71 1.48 14.15
CA ALA A 299 -17.84 1.54 12.98
C ALA A 299 -18.39 2.48 11.89
N TYR A 300 -19.70 2.43 11.62
CA TYR A 300 -20.36 3.36 10.69
C TYR A 300 -20.23 4.82 11.14
N ASN A 301 -20.44 5.11 12.42
CA ASN A 301 -20.29 6.47 12.97
C ASN A 301 -18.84 6.94 13.01
N ALA A 302 -17.88 6.04 13.23
CA ALA A 302 -16.45 6.33 13.22
C ALA A 302 -15.98 6.78 11.84
N PHE A 303 -16.56 6.22 10.76
CA PHE A 303 -16.28 6.66 9.39
C PHE A 303 -16.55 8.16 9.18
N TYR A 304 -17.58 8.71 9.85
CA TYR A 304 -17.92 10.14 9.82
C TYR A 304 -17.23 10.97 10.92
N GLY A 305 -16.25 10.40 11.65
CA GLY A 305 -15.50 11.09 12.70
C GLY A 305 -16.32 11.41 13.97
N LYS A 306 -17.45 10.73 14.21
CA LYS A 306 -18.33 11.04 15.36
C LYS A 306 -17.95 10.31 16.64
N TYR A 307 -17.79 8.99 16.58
CA TYR A 307 -17.48 8.15 17.73
C TYR A 307 -16.70 6.92 17.28
N ASP A 308 -15.64 6.60 18.00
CA ASP A 308 -14.80 5.42 17.76
C ASP A 308 -14.67 4.65 19.07
N GLY A 309 -15.40 3.54 19.19
CA GLY A 309 -15.41 2.70 20.38
C GLY A 309 -16.10 1.38 20.09
N ALA A 310 -15.50 0.27 20.55
CA ALA A 310 -16.16 -1.02 20.58
C ALA A 310 -17.02 -1.14 21.86
N PRO A 311 -18.10 -1.93 21.85
CA PRO A 311 -18.86 -2.22 23.06
C PRO A 311 -17.94 -2.78 24.15
N SER A 312 -18.18 -2.43 25.41
CA SER A 312 -17.33 -2.84 26.54
C SER A 312 -17.29 -4.37 26.76
N SER A 313 -18.30 -5.08 26.26
CA SER A 313 -18.41 -6.54 26.24
C SER A 313 -17.44 -7.21 25.24
N VAL A 314 -16.92 -6.47 24.26
CA VAL A 314 -16.04 -7.00 23.21
C VAL A 314 -14.58 -6.94 23.66
N VAL A 315 -13.93 -8.12 23.68
CA VAL A 315 -12.51 -8.23 24.01
C VAL A 315 -11.68 -7.50 22.97
N GLN A 316 -10.92 -6.50 23.41
CA GLN A 316 -10.03 -5.72 22.55
C GLN A 316 -8.95 -6.58 21.90
N GLN A 317 -8.89 -6.53 20.58
CA GLN A 317 -7.88 -7.21 19.76
C GLN A 317 -6.95 -6.17 19.09
N PRO A 318 -5.65 -6.45 18.93
CA PRO A 318 -4.70 -5.48 18.35
C PRO A 318 -5.11 -4.96 16.96
N PHE A 319 -5.66 -5.83 16.10
CA PHE A 319 -6.08 -5.47 14.74
C PHE A 319 -7.34 -4.58 14.68
N MET A 320 -8.10 -4.42 15.77
CA MET A 320 -9.33 -3.59 15.77
C MET A 320 -9.04 -2.10 15.58
N SER A 321 -7.81 -1.68 15.88
CA SER A 321 -7.32 -0.33 15.58
C SER A 321 -7.06 -0.10 14.08
N SER A 322 -6.97 -1.17 13.29
CA SER A 322 -6.71 -1.06 11.86
C SER A 322 -7.94 -0.59 11.09
N ARG A 323 -7.71 0.29 10.11
CA ARG A 323 -8.79 0.80 9.26
C ARG A 323 -9.44 -0.30 8.41
N VAL A 324 -8.71 -1.34 8.02
CA VAL A 324 -9.28 -2.47 7.24
C VAL A 324 -10.36 -3.21 8.04
N PHE A 325 -10.15 -3.43 9.35
CA PHE A 325 -11.18 -4.03 10.21
C PHE A 325 -12.44 -3.16 10.28
N ARG A 326 -12.27 -1.86 10.46
CA ARG A 326 -13.39 -0.90 10.51
C ARG A 326 -14.12 -0.83 9.18
N ASP A 327 -13.40 -0.74 8.06
CA ASP A 327 -13.99 -0.69 6.72
C ASP A 327 -14.84 -1.96 6.44
N LEU A 328 -14.39 -3.15 6.89
CA LEU A 328 -15.15 -4.39 6.78
C LEU A 328 -16.42 -4.40 7.65
N LEU A 329 -16.37 -3.83 8.86
CA LEU A 329 -17.56 -3.66 9.71
C LEU A 329 -18.56 -2.71 9.06
N VAL A 330 -18.11 -1.58 8.52
CA VAL A 330 -18.98 -0.65 7.79
C VAL A 330 -19.62 -1.35 6.58
N ALA A 331 -18.84 -2.10 5.81
CA ALA A 331 -19.37 -2.85 4.68
C ALA A 331 -20.43 -3.87 5.12
N LYS A 332 -20.20 -4.58 6.23
CA LYS A 332 -21.19 -5.50 6.82
C LYS A 332 -22.45 -4.76 7.27
N TYR A 333 -22.33 -3.58 7.90
CA TYR A 333 -23.48 -2.75 8.30
C TYR A 333 -24.34 -2.33 7.11
N LEU A 334 -23.71 -1.99 5.98
CA LEU A 334 -24.39 -1.55 4.77
C LEU A 334 -25.11 -2.69 4.03
N THR A 335 -24.82 -3.97 4.31
CA THR A 335 -25.50 -5.09 3.64
C THR A 335 -27.02 -5.09 3.86
N SER A 336 -27.47 -4.63 5.03
CA SER A 336 -28.90 -4.48 5.35
C SER A 336 -29.44 -3.08 5.05
N ARG A 337 -28.59 -2.13 4.64
CA ARG A 337 -28.89 -0.70 4.45
C ARG A 337 -28.23 -0.15 3.18
N PRO A 338 -28.54 -0.72 2.00
CA PRO A 338 -27.88 -0.35 0.75
C PRO A 338 -28.14 1.10 0.33
N ASP A 339 -29.22 1.71 0.81
CA ASP A 339 -29.58 3.11 0.64
C ASP A 339 -28.56 4.08 1.27
N ALA A 340 -27.92 3.68 2.37
CA ALA A 340 -26.86 4.46 3.00
C ALA A 340 -25.52 4.44 2.21
N THR A 341 -25.40 3.60 1.19
CA THR A 341 -24.17 3.45 0.40
C THR A 341 -23.75 4.76 -0.29
N LEU A 342 -24.71 5.47 -0.89
CA LEU A 342 -24.43 6.74 -1.57
C LEU A 342 -24.02 7.83 -0.57
N GLN A 343 -24.49 7.78 0.67
CA GLN A 343 -24.07 8.69 1.73
C GLN A 343 -22.59 8.48 2.09
N VAL A 344 -22.16 7.22 2.23
CA VAL A 344 -20.75 6.87 2.50
C VAL A 344 -19.85 7.34 1.36
N LEU A 345 -20.27 7.10 0.11
CA LEU A 345 -19.55 7.55 -1.08
C LEU A 345 -19.48 9.09 -1.21
N GLY A 346 -20.56 9.77 -0.86
CA GLY A 346 -20.65 11.24 -0.92
C GLY A 346 -19.82 11.94 0.15
N TYR A 347 -19.58 11.30 1.30
CA TYR A 347 -18.77 11.86 2.37
C TYR A 347 -17.28 11.88 2.03
N ASP A 348 -16.74 10.73 1.61
CA ASP A 348 -15.36 10.63 1.14
C ASP A 348 -15.20 9.45 0.18
N SER A 349 -15.34 9.77 -1.11
CA SER A 349 -15.26 8.79 -2.21
C SER A 349 -13.94 8.01 -2.29
N LEU A 350 -12.83 8.57 -1.80
CA LEU A 350 -11.52 7.90 -1.84
C LEU A 350 -11.44 6.88 -0.70
N THR A 351 -11.76 7.31 0.52
CA THR A 351 -11.68 6.42 1.69
C THR A 351 -12.80 5.39 1.70
N ALA A 352 -13.94 5.66 1.08
CA ALA A 352 -15.05 4.72 0.95
C ALA A 352 -14.78 3.53 0.01
N GLN A 353 -13.79 3.58 -0.88
CA GLN A 353 -13.59 2.53 -1.90
C GLN A 353 -13.48 1.11 -1.31
N PRO A 354 -12.64 0.84 -0.28
CA PRO A 354 -12.54 -0.51 0.29
C PRO A 354 -13.85 -1.00 0.90
N ILE A 355 -14.63 -0.10 1.51
CA ILE A 355 -15.94 -0.39 2.10
C ILE A 355 -16.91 -0.87 1.02
N ILE A 356 -16.99 -0.14 -0.09
CA ILE A 356 -17.93 -0.47 -1.17
C ILE A 356 -17.49 -1.74 -1.92
N LYS A 357 -16.18 -1.96 -2.12
CA LYS A 357 -15.68 -3.24 -2.67
C LYS A 357 -16.13 -4.41 -1.80
N SER A 358 -15.93 -4.31 -0.48
CA SER A 358 -16.35 -5.34 0.46
C SER A 358 -17.88 -5.54 0.45
N LEU A 359 -18.66 -4.46 0.43
CA LEU A 359 -20.12 -4.53 0.31
C LEU A 359 -20.55 -5.29 -0.96
N LEU A 360 -20.00 -4.93 -2.13
CA LEU A 360 -20.35 -5.56 -3.40
C LEU A 360 -19.96 -7.05 -3.44
N HIS A 361 -18.85 -7.44 -2.79
CA HIS A 361 -18.48 -8.85 -2.60
C HIS A 361 -19.44 -9.60 -1.67
N ARG A 362 -19.97 -8.94 -0.63
CA ARG A 362 -20.95 -9.52 0.32
C ARG A 362 -22.36 -9.66 -0.27
N MET A 363 -22.71 -8.86 -1.27
CA MET A 363 -24.04 -8.88 -1.88
C MET A 363 -24.27 -10.12 -2.74
N SER A 364 -24.92 -11.13 -2.15
CA SER A 364 -25.35 -12.35 -2.85
C SER A 364 -26.56 -12.11 -3.77
N ASN A 365 -27.40 -11.11 -3.48
CA ASN A 365 -28.55 -10.77 -4.31
C ASN A 365 -28.14 -10.01 -5.58
N HIS A 366 -28.11 -10.73 -6.71
CA HIS A 366 -27.72 -10.19 -8.01
C HIS A 366 -28.53 -8.95 -8.43
N ARG A 367 -29.85 -8.91 -8.16
CA ARG A 367 -30.70 -7.78 -8.54
C ARG A 367 -30.36 -6.53 -7.75
N MET A 368 -30.18 -6.67 -6.43
CA MET A 368 -29.80 -5.55 -5.57
C MET A 368 -28.40 -5.04 -5.92
N ARG A 369 -27.44 -5.95 -6.14
CA ARG A 369 -26.08 -5.60 -6.56
C ARG A 369 -26.10 -4.84 -7.88
N LYS A 370 -26.84 -5.34 -8.87
CA LYS A 370 -27.02 -4.69 -10.17
C LYS A 370 -27.61 -3.29 -10.01
N SER A 371 -28.69 -3.15 -9.24
CA SER A 371 -29.32 -1.85 -8.97
C SER A 371 -28.38 -0.86 -8.27
N LEU A 372 -27.54 -1.32 -7.35
CA LEU A 372 -26.55 -0.47 -6.70
C LEU A 372 -25.47 0.01 -7.67
N ILE A 373 -24.95 -0.90 -8.51
CA ILE A 373 -23.98 -0.56 -9.58
C ILE A 373 -24.60 0.45 -10.55
N ASP A 374 -25.87 0.25 -10.96
CA ASP A 374 -26.57 1.20 -11.81
C ASP A 374 -26.66 2.57 -11.14
N ASN A 375 -27.06 2.67 -9.88
CA ASN A 375 -27.14 3.93 -9.16
C ASN A 375 -25.75 4.63 -9.06
N MET A 376 -24.69 3.87 -8.85
CA MET A 376 -23.31 4.37 -8.82
C MET A 376 -22.90 4.98 -10.18
N LEU A 377 -23.22 4.32 -11.29
CA LEU A 377 -22.89 4.81 -12.64
C LEU A 377 -23.67 6.06 -13.05
N HIS A 378 -24.86 6.28 -12.46
CA HIS A 378 -25.74 7.42 -12.76
C HIS A 378 -25.67 8.54 -11.71
N THR A 379 -24.67 8.53 -10.81
CA THR A 379 -24.45 9.62 -9.86
C THR A 379 -24.04 10.92 -10.60
N GLU A 380 -24.44 12.09 -10.08
CA GLU A 380 -24.19 13.40 -10.68
C GLU A 380 -22.69 13.67 -10.96
N SER A 381 -22.35 14.46 -11.98
CA SER A 381 -20.99 14.70 -12.43
C SER A 381 -20.04 15.28 -11.36
N GLY A 382 -18.75 14.93 -11.44
CA GLY A 382 -17.70 15.46 -10.58
C GLY A 382 -16.69 14.39 -10.15
N LEU A 383 -15.63 14.80 -9.45
CA LEU A 383 -14.53 13.89 -9.04
C LEU A 383 -15.02 12.69 -8.22
N ALA A 384 -15.97 12.91 -7.31
CA ALA A 384 -16.54 11.84 -6.49
C ALA A 384 -17.29 10.82 -7.36
N SER A 385 -18.11 11.29 -8.31
CA SER A 385 -18.85 10.40 -9.23
C SER A 385 -17.93 9.64 -10.18
N GLN A 386 -16.85 10.27 -10.65
CA GLN A 386 -15.83 9.58 -11.44
C GLN A 386 -15.15 8.45 -10.67
N ARG A 387 -14.80 8.67 -9.39
CA ARG A 387 -14.26 7.60 -8.52
C ARG A 387 -15.28 6.49 -8.27
N VAL A 388 -16.55 6.86 -8.09
CA VAL A 388 -17.65 5.92 -7.92
C VAL A 388 -17.85 5.08 -9.19
N ALA A 389 -17.80 5.69 -10.38
CA ALA A 389 -17.90 4.99 -11.64
C ALA A 389 -16.71 4.04 -11.88
N LEU A 390 -15.49 4.50 -11.57
CA LEU A 390 -14.28 3.67 -11.64
C LEU A 390 -14.41 2.43 -10.75
N LEU A 391 -14.95 2.61 -9.54
CA LEU A 391 -15.18 1.54 -8.59
C LEU A 391 -16.28 0.58 -9.05
N ALA A 392 -17.41 1.11 -9.54
CA ALA A 392 -18.52 0.30 -10.05
C ALA A 392 -18.08 -0.56 -11.25
N ALA A 393 -17.24 -0.01 -12.12
CA ALA A 393 -16.80 -0.66 -13.35
C ALA A 393 -15.97 -1.95 -13.12
N ASP A 394 -15.31 -2.09 -11.96
CA ASP A 394 -14.63 -3.33 -11.55
C ASP A 394 -15.60 -4.52 -11.35
N PHE A 395 -16.88 -4.25 -11.09
CA PHE A 395 -17.90 -5.25 -10.72
C PHE A 395 -18.95 -5.51 -11.79
N ILE A 396 -18.79 -4.93 -12.98
CA ILE A 396 -19.74 -5.08 -14.08
C ILE A 396 -19.63 -6.49 -14.67
N ASP A 397 -20.79 -7.10 -14.89
CA ASP A 397 -20.88 -8.29 -15.74
C ASP A 397 -20.68 -7.87 -17.19
N MET A 398 -19.61 -8.38 -17.83
CA MET A 398 -19.31 -8.06 -19.23
C MET A 398 -20.39 -8.54 -20.21
N GLN A 399 -21.28 -9.46 -19.77
CA GLN A 399 -22.43 -9.89 -20.57
C GLN A 399 -23.61 -8.90 -20.49
N ASP A 400 -23.61 -7.98 -19.52
CA ASP A 400 -24.61 -6.94 -19.39
C ASP A 400 -24.25 -5.72 -20.26
N ASN A 401 -24.71 -5.76 -21.51
CA ASN A 401 -24.43 -4.72 -22.50
C ASN A 401 -24.82 -3.30 -22.04
N THR A 402 -25.88 -3.17 -21.23
CA THR A 402 -26.36 -1.88 -20.76
C THR A 402 -25.41 -1.29 -19.72
N GLN A 403 -25.08 -2.07 -18.68
CA GLN A 403 -24.11 -1.61 -17.66
C GLN A 403 -22.72 -1.37 -18.27
N ALA A 404 -22.28 -2.26 -19.15
CA ALA A 404 -21.01 -2.13 -19.85
C ALA A 404 -20.98 -0.86 -20.74
N ALA A 405 -22.09 -0.48 -21.38
CA ALA A 405 -22.19 0.76 -22.14
C ALA A 405 -22.12 2.00 -21.23
N SER A 406 -22.89 2.02 -20.13
CA SER A 406 -22.86 3.13 -19.17
C SER A 406 -21.48 3.32 -18.56
N ALA A 407 -20.81 2.25 -18.17
CA ALA A 407 -19.44 2.33 -17.65
C ALA A 407 -18.42 2.76 -18.69
N ARG A 408 -18.52 2.28 -19.94
CA ARG A 408 -17.67 2.79 -21.04
C ARG A 408 -17.78 4.30 -21.17
N SER A 409 -19.00 4.85 -21.18
CA SER A 409 -19.23 6.30 -21.23
C SER A 409 -18.52 7.02 -20.09
N ARG A 410 -18.72 6.57 -18.85
CA ARG A 410 -18.11 7.19 -17.66
C ARG A 410 -16.58 7.08 -17.65
N LEU A 411 -16.03 5.95 -18.07
CA LEU A 411 -14.58 5.75 -18.11
C LEU A 411 -13.92 6.62 -19.20
N LEU A 412 -14.60 6.87 -20.32
CA LEU A 412 -14.14 7.83 -21.32
C LEU A 412 -14.14 9.26 -20.77
N GLU A 413 -15.22 9.68 -20.09
CA GLU A 413 -15.30 10.99 -19.44
C GLU A 413 -14.09 11.20 -18.50
N ILE A 414 -13.73 10.20 -17.70
CA ILE A 414 -12.55 10.24 -16.81
C ILE A 414 -11.24 10.48 -17.58
N LEU A 415 -11.09 9.83 -18.74
CA LEU A 415 -9.88 9.91 -19.56
C LEU A 415 -9.79 11.22 -20.34
N GLU A 416 -10.93 11.72 -20.84
CA GLU A 416 -11.03 12.94 -21.64
C GLU A 416 -10.95 14.20 -20.78
N GLU A 417 -11.65 14.25 -19.66
CA GLU A 417 -11.60 15.41 -18.75
C GLU A 417 -10.25 15.51 -18.03
N GLY A 418 -9.59 14.37 -17.78
CA GLY A 418 -8.27 14.34 -17.15
C GLY A 418 -8.25 14.85 -15.70
N SER A 419 -9.40 14.89 -15.02
CA SER A 419 -9.56 15.48 -13.68
C SER A 419 -9.14 14.53 -12.56
N LEU A 420 -9.25 13.21 -12.75
CA LEU A 420 -8.64 12.21 -11.86
C LEU A 420 -7.11 12.14 -12.02
N SER A 421 -6.43 11.60 -11.02
CA SER A 421 -4.98 11.42 -11.04
C SER A 421 -4.50 10.45 -12.12
N VAL A 422 -3.23 10.54 -12.52
CA VAL A 422 -2.63 9.64 -13.53
C VAL A 422 -2.86 8.15 -13.17
N PRO A 423 -2.62 7.69 -11.93
CA PRO A 423 -2.87 6.28 -11.59
C PRO A 423 -4.34 5.87 -11.70
N GLU A 424 -5.29 6.71 -11.28
CA GLU A 424 -6.73 6.45 -11.45
C GLU A 424 -7.11 6.37 -12.94
N ARG A 425 -6.57 7.25 -13.77
CA ARG A 425 -6.77 7.21 -15.24
C ARG A 425 -6.16 5.95 -15.87
N VAL A 426 -5.03 5.47 -15.37
CA VAL A 426 -4.46 4.18 -15.80
C VAL A 426 -5.41 3.03 -15.46
N VAL A 427 -6.04 3.04 -14.28
CA VAL A 427 -7.07 2.04 -13.93
C VAL A 427 -8.27 2.16 -14.88
N ALA A 428 -8.74 3.37 -15.16
CA ALA A 428 -9.86 3.60 -16.08
C ALA A 428 -9.56 3.02 -17.48
N GLY A 429 -8.38 3.31 -18.04
CA GLY A 429 -7.94 2.78 -19.32
C GLY A 429 -7.82 1.25 -19.33
N ARG A 430 -7.38 0.63 -18.22
CA ARG A 430 -7.33 -0.84 -18.10
C ARG A 430 -8.73 -1.45 -18.11
N ILE A 431 -9.68 -0.89 -17.37
CA ILE A 431 -11.06 -1.39 -17.36
C ILE A 431 -11.69 -1.18 -18.74
N LEU A 432 -11.49 -0.01 -19.34
CA LEU A 432 -11.98 0.31 -20.68
C LEU A 432 -11.46 -0.66 -21.73
N SER A 433 -10.18 -1.05 -21.65
CA SER A 433 -9.59 -2.06 -22.54
C SER A 433 -10.28 -3.43 -22.46
N ARG A 434 -10.88 -3.79 -21.31
CA ARG A 434 -11.65 -5.02 -21.14
C ARG A 434 -13.08 -4.88 -21.65
N LEU A 435 -13.69 -3.70 -21.48
CA LEU A 435 -15.07 -3.43 -21.88
C LEU A 435 -15.21 -3.10 -23.38
N GLY A 436 -14.10 -2.94 -24.10
CA GLY A 436 -14.06 -2.50 -25.49
C GLY A 436 -13.83 -0.99 -25.54
N ASP A 437 -12.58 -0.59 -25.72
CA ASP A 437 -12.16 0.80 -25.82
C ASP A 437 -12.60 1.40 -27.16
N PRO A 438 -13.51 2.39 -27.19
CA PRO A 438 -14.06 2.93 -28.42
C PRO A 438 -13.19 4.03 -29.04
N ARG A 439 -12.07 4.40 -28.42
CA ARG A 439 -11.14 5.40 -28.98
C ARG A 439 -10.41 4.83 -30.19
N ASP A 440 -10.00 5.71 -31.10
CA ASP A 440 -9.10 5.33 -32.20
C ASP A 440 -7.68 5.11 -31.66
N LEU A 441 -7.38 3.86 -31.26
CA LEU A 441 -6.08 3.48 -30.71
C LEU A 441 -4.96 3.43 -31.78
N GLU A 442 -5.30 3.59 -33.06
CA GLU A 442 -4.33 3.72 -34.17
C GLU A 442 -4.10 5.19 -34.56
N ALA A 443 -4.77 6.14 -33.90
CA ALA A 443 -4.67 7.55 -34.20
C ALA A 443 -3.21 8.05 -34.14
N LEU A 444 -2.85 8.84 -35.15
CA LEU A 444 -1.54 9.46 -35.27
C LEU A 444 -1.63 10.97 -35.06
N ALA A 445 -0.75 11.52 -34.24
CA ALA A 445 -0.53 12.95 -34.12
C ALA A 445 0.53 13.41 -35.12
N VAL A 446 0.31 14.57 -35.75
CA VAL A 446 1.31 15.25 -36.57
C VAL A 446 2.24 16.03 -35.65
N ILE A 447 3.54 15.76 -35.76
CA ILE A 447 4.59 16.54 -35.12
C ILE A 447 5.17 17.49 -36.18
N PRO A 448 5.02 18.81 -35.99
CA PRO A 448 5.50 19.77 -36.99
C PRO A 448 7.01 19.71 -37.12
N LYS A 449 7.51 20.08 -38.30
CA LYS A 449 8.93 20.28 -38.56
C LYS A 449 9.53 21.23 -37.51
N GLY A 450 10.71 20.90 -36.98
CA GLY A 450 11.34 21.69 -35.94
C GLY A 450 12.81 21.37 -35.73
N ARG A 451 13.49 22.25 -34.98
CA ARG A 451 14.86 22.05 -34.52
C ARG A 451 14.86 21.90 -33.00
N SER A 452 15.61 20.94 -32.50
CA SER A 452 15.82 20.72 -31.06
C SER A 452 17.28 20.48 -30.75
N THR A 453 17.75 20.99 -29.61
CA THR A 453 19.08 20.67 -29.10
C THR A 453 19.01 19.35 -28.33
N HIS A 454 19.78 18.37 -28.78
CA HIS A 454 19.94 17.07 -28.13
C HIS A 454 21.31 16.98 -27.47
N GLY A 455 21.38 16.23 -26.37
CA GLY A 455 22.62 16.06 -25.61
C GLY A 455 22.72 16.99 -24.41
N SER A 456 23.82 16.86 -23.67
CA SER A 456 24.13 17.68 -22.50
C SER A 456 25.62 17.97 -22.44
N ALA A 457 25.99 19.21 -22.10
CA ALA A 457 27.37 19.58 -21.84
C ALA A 457 27.91 18.98 -20.52
N SER A 458 27.02 18.51 -19.64
CA SER A 458 27.35 18.03 -18.29
C SER A 458 27.31 16.52 -18.12
N HIS A 459 26.82 15.76 -19.12
CA HIS A 459 26.68 14.30 -19.00
C HIS A 459 27.51 13.59 -20.09
N PRO A 460 28.52 12.77 -19.72
CA PRO A 460 29.52 12.27 -20.68
C PRO A 460 28.94 11.39 -21.80
N ASN A 461 27.86 10.65 -21.53
CA ASN A 461 27.20 9.79 -22.54
C ASN A 461 26.34 10.56 -23.55
N SER A 462 26.19 11.87 -23.39
CA SER A 462 25.35 12.71 -24.25
C SER A 462 25.99 14.04 -24.60
N ALA A 463 27.30 14.20 -24.37
CA ALA A 463 28.10 15.33 -24.82
C ALA A 463 28.76 15.03 -26.19
N PRO A 464 28.97 16.04 -27.06
CA PRO A 464 28.52 17.43 -26.92
C PRO A 464 27.03 17.58 -27.29
N PRO A 465 26.36 18.65 -26.82
CA PRO A 465 25.08 19.05 -27.38
C PRO A 465 25.19 19.30 -28.89
N TYR A 466 24.21 18.85 -29.66
CA TYR A 466 24.10 19.10 -31.09
C TYR A 466 22.66 19.43 -31.47
N GLU A 467 22.47 20.19 -32.55
CA GLU A 467 21.15 20.47 -33.09
C GLU A 467 20.70 19.33 -34.00
N LEU A 468 19.44 18.91 -33.81
CA LEU A 468 18.74 17.98 -34.66
C LEU A 468 17.62 18.74 -35.36
N GLU A 469 17.60 18.72 -36.70
CA GLU A 469 16.44 19.15 -37.48
C GLU A 469 15.64 17.91 -37.86
N LEU A 470 14.36 17.90 -37.48
CA LEU A 470 13.41 16.87 -37.86
C LEU A 470 12.37 17.49 -38.78
N ASP A 471 12.15 16.87 -39.95
CA ASP A 471 11.00 17.20 -40.79
C ASP A 471 9.68 16.80 -40.11
N GLU A 472 8.56 17.23 -40.68
CA GLU A 472 7.24 16.83 -40.18
C GLU A 472 7.12 15.30 -40.22
N PHE A 473 6.65 14.73 -39.11
CA PHE A 473 6.39 13.29 -39.02
C PHE A 473 5.14 13.02 -38.21
N ARG A 474 4.68 11.77 -38.23
CA ARG A 474 3.53 11.32 -37.45
C ARG A 474 3.96 10.31 -36.40
N ILE A 475 3.42 10.42 -35.19
CA ILE A 475 3.64 9.49 -34.10
C ILE A 475 2.30 9.01 -33.53
N GLY A 476 2.23 7.76 -33.08
CA GLY A 476 1.03 7.23 -32.44
C GLY A 476 0.66 8.02 -31.19
N ILE A 477 -0.62 8.36 -31.04
CA ILE A 477 -1.15 9.02 -29.85
C ILE A 477 -1.16 8.04 -28.66
N PHE A 478 -1.44 6.77 -28.95
CA PHE A 478 -1.54 5.70 -27.98
C PHE A 478 -0.37 4.72 -28.11
N PRO A 479 0.06 4.08 -27.00
CA PRO A 479 1.04 3.02 -27.07
C PRO A 479 0.51 1.81 -27.86
N VAL A 480 1.43 1.02 -28.42
CA VAL A 480 1.09 -0.23 -29.12
C VAL A 480 0.32 -1.15 -28.17
N VAL A 481 -0.91 -1.51 -28.56
CA VAL A 481 -1.75 -2.43 -27.80
C VAL A 481 -1.45 -3.89 -28.14
N ASN A 482 -1.90 -4.82 -27.29
CA ASN A 482 -1.70 -6.26 -27.48
C ASN A 482 -2.24 -6.76 -28.83
N ALA A 483 -3.34 -6.22 -29.33
CA ALA A 483 -3.87 -6.57 -30.65
C ALA A 483 -2.90 -6.19 -31.79
N ASN A 484 -2.32 -5.00 -31.74
CA ASN A 484 -1.33 -4.53 -32.72
C ASN A 484 -0.04 -5.36 -32.65
N TYR A 485 0.40 -5.72 -31.44
CA TYR A 485 1.54 -6.61 -31.25
C TYR A 485 1.24 -8.04 -31.75
N LEU A 486 0.01 -8.53 -31.59
CA LEU A 486 -0.40 -9.84 -32.12
C LEU A 486 -0.34 -9.86 -33.64
N LYS A 487 -0.86 -8.81 -34.27
CA LYS A 487 -0.78 -8.63 -35.73
C LYS A 487 0.68 -8.62 -36.20
N PHE A 488 1.54 -7.84 -35.55
CA PHE A 488 2.98 -7.83 -35.84
C PHE A 488 3.64 -9.22 -35.70
N ILE A 489 3.32 -9.95 -34.64
CA ILE A 489 3.82 -11.32 -34.42
C ILE A 489 3.38 -12.26 -35.54
N GLN A 490 2.10 -12.21 -35.93
CA GLN A 490 1.53 -13.01 -37.01
C GLN A 490 2.16 -12.67 -38.37
N GLU A 491 2.36 -11.39 -38.66
CA GLU A 491 2.94 -10.93 -39.94
C GLU A 491 4.44 -11.21 -40.06
N THR A 492 5.18 -11.16 -38.93
CA THR A 492 6.64 -11.33 -38.95
C THR A 492 7.12 -12.73 -38.62
N GLY A 493 6.23 -13.63 -38.20
CA GLY A 493 6.58 -14.97 -37.72
C GLY A 493 7.45 -14.96 -36.46
N ARG A 494 7.54 -13.84 -35.74
CA ARG A 494 8.30 -13.72 -34.50
C ARG A 494 7.56 -14.40 -33.35
N ALA A 495 8.27 -14.80 -32.30
CA ALA A 495 7.64 -15.32 -31.09
C ALA A 495 7.10 -14.18 -30.22
N TRP A 496 5.95 -14.39 -29.59
CA TRP A 496 5.41 -13.47 -28.58
C TRP A 496 6.28 -13.49 -27.32
N MET A 497 6.91 -12.36 -26.98
CA MET A 497 7.97 -12.32 -25.96
C MET A 497 7.49 -12.00 -24.53
N SER A 498 6.20 -11.75 -24.28
CA SER A 498 5.72 -11.49 -22.90
C SER A 498 5.22 -12.77 -22.21
N HIS A 499 5.93 -13.23 -21.18
CA HIS A 499 5.45 -14.28 -20.27
C HIS A 499 5.16 -13.66 -18.90
N GLY A 500 3.89 -13.30 -18.70
CA GLY A 500 3.34 -12.72 -17.48
C GLY A 500 1.84 -12.54 -17.66
N THR A 501 1.08 -13.51 -17.14
CA THR A 501 -0.39 -13.60 -17.22
C THR A 501 -0.94 -13.62 -18.65
N MET A 502 -1.00 -14.82 -19.25
CA MET A 502 -2.10 -15.11 -20.17
C MET A 502 -3.41 -14.94 -19.36
N LEU A 503 -4.00 -13.76 -19.36
CA LEU A 503 -5.44 -13.72 -19.52
C LEU A 503 -5.65 -14.44 -20.85
N LYS A 504 -6.23 -15.63 -20.80
CA LYS A 504 -6.78 -16.28 -21.99
C LYS A 504 -7.60 -15.20 -22.69
N LEU A 505 -7.06 -14.64 -23.77
CA LEU A 505 -7.84 -13.88 -24.73
C LEU A 505 -8.76 -14.92 -25.36
N THR A 506 -9.87 -15.18 -24.67
CA THR A 506 -11.05 -15.73 -25.32
C THR A 506 -11.51 -14.60 -26.24
N VAL A 507 -10.99 -14.61 -27.46
CA VAL A 507 -11.50 -13.80 -28.55
C VAL A 507 -12.93 -14.28 -28.78
N TYR A 508 -13.90 -13.62 -28.17
CA TYR A 508 -15.25 -13.64 -28.70
C TYR A 508 -15.20 -12.70 -29.91
N GLY A 509 -15.30 -13.32 -31.10
CA GLY A 509 -15.38 -12.61 -32.37
C GLY A 509 -16.69 -11.85 -32.55
#